data_AF-A0A969TDS4-F1
#
_entry.id   AF-A0A969TDS4-F1
#
_cell.length_a   1.000
_cell.length_b   1.000
_cell.length_c   1.000
_cell.angle_alpha   90.00
_cell.angle_beta   90.00
_cell.angle_gamma   90.00
#
_symmetry.space_group_name_H-M   'P 1'
#
loop_
_entity.id
_entity.type
_entity.pdbx_description
1 polymer ?
#
loop_
_entity_poly.entity_id
_entity_poly.type
_entity_poly.pdbx_seq_one_letter_code
_entity_poly.pdbx_strand_id
1 'polypeptide(L)'
;MQLIKHKTIKFSLGFILTILCSSLIVIKSQFLTSTQQIIVDVNHVIADYSSNPIGMNLNFLLDTEGIIKPAQKLHIGSLRYPMGEIADYYLFDPERPNKPKISIKNSHLWFANFANSDATWKHPLTFDRFIDICYSLNAEPFIVIGIDALAYQSKFSYATFDEVLQAAVDWVNMPILSKDIRLNIGKLAMKTTYLIFT
;
A
#
# COMPACT_ATOMS: atom_id res chain seq x y z
N MET A 1 -57.16 11.31 -74.48
CA MET A 1 -56.52 12.37 -73.67
C MET A 1 -57.19 12.37 -72.29
N GLN A 2 -56.70 11.57 -71.34
CA GLN A 2 -57.22 11.50 -69.96
C GLN A 2 -56.26 12.25 -69.04
N LEU A 3 -56.78 13.28 -68.36
CA LEU A 3 -56.06 14.05 -67.35
C LEU A 3 -55.87 13.21 -66.08
N ILE A 4 -54.62 12.84 -65.78
CA ILE A 4 -54.24 12.23 -64.51
C ILE A 4 -54.36 13.30 -63.42
N LYS A 5 -55.37 13.19 -62.55
CA LYS A 5 -55.49 14.02 -61.35
C LYS A 5 -54.39 13.62 -60.36
N HIS A 6 -53.39 14.48 -60.17
CA HIS A 6 -52.43 14.34 -59.08
C HIS A 6 -53.15 14.50 -57.72
N LYS A 7 -53.25 13.40 -56.98
CA LYS A 7 -53.77 13.38 -55.61
C LYS A 7 -52.65 13.87 -54.69
N THR A 8 -52.69 15.12 -54.25
CA THR A 8 -51.77 15.64 -53.24
C THR A 8 -52.01 14.94 -51.90
N ILE A 9 -51.04 14.13 -51.47
CA ILE A 9 -51.04 13.48 -50.16
C ILE A 9 -50.74 14.58 -49.12
N LYS A 10 -51.75 14.97 -48.34
CA LYS A 10 -51.57 15.87 -47.19
C LYS A 10 -51.12 15.04 -46.00
N PHE A 11 -49.84 15.12 -45.66
CA PHE A 11 -49.35 14.61 -44.37
C PHE A 11 -49.83 15.56 -43.26
N SER A 12 -50.34 15.00 -42.16
CA SER A 12 -50.72 15.81 -41.00
C SER A 12 -49.46 16.38 -40.36
N LEU A 13 -49.56 17.60 -39.80
CA LEU A 13 -48.45 18.26 -39.10
C LEU A 13 -47.84 17.35 -38.01
N GLY A 14 -48.69 16.54 -37.36
CA GLY A 14 -48.27 15.54 -36.40
C GLY A 14 -47.33 14.48 -36.99
N PHE A 15 -47.61 13.97 -38.19
CA PHE A 15 -46.75 12.95 -38.84
C PHE A 15 -45.36 13.50 -39.21
N ILE A 16 -45.32 14.75 -39.68
CA ILE A 16 -44.06 15.46 -39.96
C ILE A 16 -43.28 15.69 -38.66
N LEU A 17 -43.96 16.08 -37.58
CA LEU A 17 -43.35 16.32 -36.28
C LEU A 17 -42.76 15.03 -35.66
N THR A 18 -43.44 13.88 -35.83
CA THR A 18 -42.93 12.59 -35.33
C THR A 18 -41.68 12.15 -36.09
N ILE A 19 -41.65 12.31 -37.42
CA ILE A 19 -40.45 12.00 -38.23
C ILE A 19 -39.28 12.92 -37.85
N LEU A 20 -39.53 14.21 -37.63
CA LEU A 20 -38.52 15.17 -37.17
C LEU A 20 -38.00 14.83 -35.76
N CYS A 21 -38.86 14.49 -34.81
CA CYS A 21 -38.43 14.07 -33.47
C CYS A 21 -37.63 12.76 -33.50
N SER A 22 -38.04 11.79 -34.34
CA SER A 22 -37.35 10.50 -34.48
C SER A 22 -35.95 10.66 -35.08
N SER A 23 -35.82 11.52 -36.09
CA SER A 23 -34.53 11.83 -36.72
C SER A 23 -33.60 12.61 -35.79
N LEU A 24 -34.11 13.51 -34.96
CA LEU A 24 -33.32 14.21 -33.93
C LEU A 24 -32.77 13.28 -32.83
N ILE A 25 -33.51 12.23 -32.46
CA ILE A 25 -33.07 11.22 -31.48
C ILE A 25 -31.94 10.35 -32.06
N VAL A 26 -32.03 9.95 -33.33
CA VAL A 26 -30.99 9.15 -34.00
C VAL A 26 -29.69 9.95 -34.17
N ILE A 27 -29.77 11.25 -34.47
CA ILE A 27 -28.58 12.11 -34.63
C ILE A 27 -27.85 12.30 -33.29
N LYS A 28 -28.55 12.43 -32.15
CA LYS A 28 -27.91 12.56 -30.83
C LYS A 28 -27.19 11.28 -30.37
N SER A 29 -27.68 10.11 -30.76
CA SER A 29 -27.08 8.81 -30.39
C SER A 29 -25.65 8.64 -30.92
N GLN A 30 -25.35 9.19 -32.10
CA GLN A 30 -24.04 9.04 -32.76
C GLN A 30 -22.92 9.86 -32.09
N PHE A 31 -23.26 10.82 -31.21
CA PHE A 31 -22.27 11.69 -30.54
C PHE A 31 -21.87 11.22 -29.14
N LEU A 32 -22.44 10.12 -28.61
CA LEU A 32 -22.18 9.68 -27.24
C LEU A 32 -21.12 8.58 -27.10
N THR A 33 -20.59 8.06 -28.19
CA THR A 33 -19.45 7.14 -28.17
C THR A 33 -18.18 7.89 -28.52
N SER A 34 -17.69 8.69 -27.57
CA SER A 34 -16.29 9.15 -27.58
C SER A 34 -15.41 7.90 -27.60
N THR A 35 -14.80 7.60 -28.74
CA THR A 35 -13.84 6.50 -28.84
C THR A 35 -12.62 6.92 -28.03
N GLN A 36 -12.48 6.40 -26.80
CA GLN A 36 -11.26 6.61 -26.03
C GLN A 36 -10.12 5.92 -26.78
N GLN A 37 -9.21 6.74 -27.31
CA GLN A 37 -8.00 6.26 -27.95
C GLN A 37 -6.88 6.24 -26.92
N ILE A 38 -6.30 5.07 -26.67
CA ILE A 38 -5.08 4.92 -25.89
C ILE A 38 -3.91 4.88 -26.88
N ILE A 39 -2.99 5.84 -26.76
CA ILE A 39 -1.76 5.89 -27.55
C ILE A 39 -0.60 5.47 -26.62
N VAL A 40 0.14 4.45 -27.03
CA VAL A 40 1.32 3.93 -26.31
C VAL A 40 2.55 4.21 -27.14
N ASP A 41 3.45 5.06 -26.65
CA ASP A 41 4.76 5.29 -27.25
C ASP A 41 5.80 4.39 -26.58
N VAL A 42 6.23 3.34 -27.28
CA VAL A 42 7.20 2.35 -26.78
C VAL A 42 8.63 2.87 -26.74
N ASN A 43 8.92 4.04 -27.33
CA ASN A 43 10.24 4.66 -27.29
C ASN A 43 10.38 5.68 -26.15
N HIS A 44 9.28 6.02 -25.48
CA HIS A 44 9.28 6.95 -24.36
C HIS A 44 9.20 6.19 -23.02
N VAL A 45 10.36 5.84 -22.48
CA VAL A 45 10.48 5.19 -21.17
C VAL A 45 10.34 6.23 -20.06
N ILE A 46 9.27 6.16 -19.28
CA ILE A 46 9.02 7.07 -18.14
C ILE A 46 9.57 6.53 -16.81
N ALA A 47 9.78 5.22 -16.70
CA ALA A 47 10.30 4.55 -15.51
C ALA A 47 10.84 3.17 -15.87
N ASP A 48 11.85 2.71 -15.14
CA ASP A 48 12.39 1.36 -15.21
C ASP A 48 11.81 0.50 -14.07
N TYR A 49 11.23 -0.64 -14.43
CA TYR A 49 10.62 -1.61 -13.51
C TYR A 49 11.33 -2.97 -13.56
N SER A 50 12.53 -3.03 -14.14
CA SER A 50 13.34 -4.25 -14.27
C SER A 50 13.68 -4.89 -12.91
N SER A 51 13.69 -4.12 -11.82
CA SER A 51 13.91 -4.60 -10.45
C SER A 51 12.64 -5.10 -9.74
N ASN A 52 11.53 -5.28 -10.44
CA ASN A 52 10.20 -5.62 -9.93
C ASN A 52 9.70 -4.73 -8.76
N PRO A 53 8.90 -3.69 -9.04
CA PRO A 53 8.45 -2.73 -8.02
C PRO A 53 7.40 -3.29 -7.05
N ILE A 54 6.94 -4.53 -7.24
CA ILE A 54 5.83 -5.08 -6.46
C ILE A 54 6.32 -5.44 -5.06
N GLY A 55 5.84 -4.69 -4.07
CA GLY A 55 6.06 -4.96 -2.65
C GLY A 55 4.84 -5.61 -1.99
N MET A 56 5.07 -6.24 -0.83
CA MET A 56 4.02 -6.82 0.00
C MET A 56 4.24 -6.51 1.49
N ASN A 57 3.14 -6.26 2.20
CA ASN A 57 3.15 -6.22 3.66
C ASN A 57 3.02 -7.64 4.19
N LEU A 58 3.92 -8.05 5.09
CA LEU A 58 3.72 -9.28 5.86
C LEU A 58 2.89 -8.98 7.10
N ASN A 59 2.02 -9.90 7.47
CA ASN A 59 1.32 -9.87 8.75
C ASN A 59 2.26 -10.28 9.88
N PHE A 60 2.73 -9.27 10.61
CA PHE A 60 3.63 -9.41 11.75
C PHE A 60 3.14 -10.39 12.83
N LEU A 61 1.83 -10.65 12.97
CA LEU A 61 1.30 -11.52 14.03
C LEU A 61 0.91 -12.92 13.55
N LEU A 62 0.70 -13.11 12.24
CA LEU A 62 0.08 -14.32 11.69
C LEU A 62 0.88 -14.96 10.55
N ASP A 63 1.75 -14.22 9.87
CA ASP A 63 2.48 -14.77 8.75
C ASP A 63 3.54 -15.78 9.21
N THR A 64 3.60 -16.87 8.47
CA THR A 64 4.52 -17.99 8.67
C THR A 64 5.15 -18.36 7.32
N GLU A 65 5.88 -19.47 7.25
CA GLU A 65 6.51 -19.97 6.02
C GLU A 65 5.53 -20.19 4.85
N GLY A 66 4.23 -20.35 5.14
CA GLY A 66 3.19 -20.52 4.13
C GLY A 66 3.13 -19.38 3.11
N ILE A 67 3.61 -18.18 3.45
CA ILE A 67 3.63 -17.02 2.54
C ILE A 67 4.71 -17.12 1.46
N ILE A 68 5.76 -17.93 1.67
CA ILE A 68 6.94 -17.97 0.80
C ILE A 68 6.53 -18.43 -0.61
N LYS A 69 5.82 -19.56 -0.74
CA LYS A 69 5.44 -20.09 -2.05
C LYS A 69 4.55 -19.14 -2.86
N PRO A 70 3.47 -18.55 -2.29
CA PRO A 70 2.71 -17.50 -2.97
C PRO A 70 3.57 -16.30 -3.37
N ALA A 71 4.43 -15.80 -2.48
CA ALA A 71 5.28 -14.65 -2.75
C ALA A 71 6.28 -14.93 -3.90
N GLN A 72 6.87 -16.12 -3.95
CA GLN A 72 7.75 -16.55 -5.05
C GLN A 72 7.01 -16.55 -6.39
N LYS A 73 5.77 -17.06 -6.44
CA LYS A 73 4.95 -17.07 -7.66
C LYS A 73 4.62 -15.67 -8.17
N LEU A 74 4.50 -14.70 -7.26
CA LEU A 74 4.24 -13.30 -7.58
C LEU A 74 5.53 -12.50 -7.82
N HIS A 75 6.70 -13.15 -7.71
CA HIS A 75 8.01 -12.54 -7.88
C HIS A 75 8.27 -11.32 -6.96
N ILE A 76 7.64 -11.24 -5.79
CA ILE A 76 7.66 -10.06 -4.93
C ILE A 76 9.09 -9.50 -4.74
N GLY A 77 9.26 -8.21 -5.05
CA GLY A 77 10.56 -7.53 -5.04
C GLY A 77 10.90 -6.89 -3.69
N SER A 78 9.92 -6.63 -2.83
CA SER A 78 10.17 -6.10 -1.47
C SER A 78 9.14 -6.56 -0.44
N LEU A 79 9.56 -6.65 0.83
CA LEU A 79 8.69 -7.00 1.95
C LEU A 79 8.78 -5.96 3.06
N ARG A 80 7.63 -5.50 3.55
CA ARG A 80 7.54 -4.54 4.66
C ARG A 80 7.37 -5.21 6.02
N TYR A 81 8.12 -4.70 7.02
CA TYR A 81 8.11 -5.15 8.41
C TYR A 81 8.35 -3.98 9.38
N PRO A 82 7.66 -3.90 10.53
CA PRO A 82 6.44 -4.63 10.87
C PRO A 82 5.22 -4.15 10.05
N MET A 83 4.06 -4.75 10.30
CA MET A 83 2.83 -4.49 9.53
C MET A 83 2.08 -3.26 10.01
N GLY A 84 1.51 -2.50 9.06
CA GLY A 84 0.37 -1.61 9.30
C GLY A 84 0.60 -0.60 10.42
N GLU A 85 -0.44 -0.36 11.21
CA GLU A 85 -0.42 0.51 12.40
C GLU A 85 0.32 -0.13 13.60
N ILE A 86 0.48 -1.47 13.62
CA ILE A 86 1.26 -2.16 14.67
C ILE A 86 2.73 -1.73 14.61
N ALA A 87 3.24 -1.45 13.40
CA ALA A 87 4.60 -0.96 13.21
C ALA A 87 4.89 0.33 13.99
N ASP A 88 3.88 1.19 14.14
CA ASP A 88 4.03 2.48 14.82
C ASP A 88 4.23 2.32 16.34
N TYR A 89 3.80 1.18 16.88
CA TYR A 89 3.96 0.80 18.28
C TYR A 89 5.08 -0.21 18.53
N TYR A 90 5.85 -0.58 17.50
CA TYR A 90 6.95 -1.53 17.63
C TYR A 90 8.17 -0.84 18.23
N LEU A 91 8.69 -1.40 19.33
CA LEU A 91 9.95 -0.97 19.94
C LEU A 91 10.95 -2.11 19.89
N PHE A 92 12.04 -1.92 19.15
CA PHE A 92 13.10 -2.91 19.02
C PHE A 92 13.87 -3.07 20.33
N ASP A 93 14.30 -4.30 20.59
CA ASP A 93 15.15 -4.64 21.74
C ASP A 93 16.32 -5.47 21.20
N PRO A 94 17.52 -4.91 21.04
CA PRO A 94 18.67 -5.64 20.49
C PRO A 94 19.12 -6.80 21.40
N GLU A 95 18.82 -6.75 22.70
CA GLU A 95 19.12 -7.84 23.63
C GLU A 95 18.15 -9.01 23.45
N ARG A 96 16.96 -8.74 22.92
CA ARG A 96 15.89 -9.72 22.67
C ARG A 96 15.22 -9.46 21.32
N PRO A 97 15.94 -9.63 20.19
CA PRO A 97 15.46 -9.27 18.84
C PRO A 97 14.27 -10.13 18.38
N ASN A 98 14.04 -11.27 19.05
CA ASN A 98 12.89 -12.15 18.84
C ASN A 98 11.68 -11.84 19.73
N LYS A 99 11.79 -10.87 20.65
CA LYS A 99 10.73 -10.44 21.57
C LYS A 99 10.59 -8.92 21.56
N PRO A 100 10.16 -8.35 20.44
CA PRO A 100 9.97 -6.91 20.35
C PRO A 100 8.98 -6.41 21.39
N LYS A 101 9.29 -5.22 21.91
CA LYS A 101 8.47 -4.51 22.89
C LYS A 101 7.40 -3.69 22.20
N ILE A 102 6.43 -3.27 23.00
CA ILE A 102 5.39 -2.31 22.62
C ILE A 102 5.80 -0.95 23.20
N SER A 103 5.84 0.07 22.34
CA SER A 103 6.24 1.42 22.72
C SER A 103 5.19 2.15 23.58
N ILE A 104 3.94 1.66 23.63
CA ILE A 104 2.84 2.23 24.42
C ILE A 104 2.15 1.15 25.25
N LYS A 105 2.09 1.35 26.56
CA LYS A 105 1.50 0.41 27.54
C LYS A 105 0.12 0.89 27.98
N ASN A 106 -0.83 0.94 27.04
CA ASN A 106 -2.22 1.28 27.32
C ASN A 106 -3.15 0.10 26.95
N SER A 107 -3.79 -0.49 27.96
CA SER A 107 -4.72 -1.61 27.81
C SER A 107 -6.03 -1.26 27.09
N HIS A 108 -6.32 0.02 26.87
CA HIS A 108 -7.51 0.49 26.14
C HIS A 108 -7.30 0.57 24.63
N LEU A 109 -6.06 0.40 24.14
CA LEU A 109 -5.78 0.40 22.71
C LEU A 109 -6.21 -0.92 22.08
N TRP A 110 -6.69 -0.87 20.83
CA TRP A 110 -7.23 -2.03 20.12
C TRP A 110 -6.23 -3.19 20.01
N PHE A 111 -4.94 -2.87 19.93
CA PHE A 111 -3.87 -3.85 19.80
C PHE A 111 -3.46 -4.49 21.14
N ALA A 112 -3.98 -4.02 22.28
CA ALA A 112 -3.63 -4.55 23.61
C ALA A 112 -3.93 -6.05 23.74
N ASN A 113 -4.90 -6.58 22.99
CA ASN A 113 -5.19 -8.01 22.96
C ASN A 113 -4.06 -8.84 22.34
N PHE A 114 -3.22 -8.24 21.50
CA PHE A 114 -2.04 -8.84 20.89
C PHE A 114 -0.78 -8.66 21.74
N ALA A 115 -0.89 -8.07 22.94
CA ALA A 115 0.21 -7.88 23.88
C ALA A 115 0.23 -8.95 24.98
N ASN A 116 1.43 -9.35 25.40
CA ASN A 116 1.68 -10.05 26.65
C ASN A 116 1.66 -9.07 27.83
N SER A 117 1.55 -9.58 29.05
CA SER A 117 1.56 -8.78 30.28
C SER A 117 2.89 -8.04 30.53
N ASP A 118 3.98 -8.51 29.92
CA ASP A 118 5.32 -7.90 30.00
C ASP A 118 5.56 -6.82 28.93
N ALA A 119 4.52 -6.39 28.21
CA ALA A 119 4.56 -5.43 27.11
C ALA A 119 5.41 -5.90 25.91
N THR A 120 5.46 -7.20 25.67
CA THR A 120 5.92 -7.78 24.38
C THR A 120 4.74 -8.18 23.50
N TRP A 121 4.95 -8.32 22.20
CA TRP A 121 3.92 -8.82 21.29
C TRP A 121 3.70 -10.34 21.45
N LYS A 122 2.45 -10.80 21.28
CA LYS A 122 2.09 -12.22 21.19
C LYS A 122 2.40 -12.75 19.80
N HIS A 123 3.16 -13.84 19.72
CA HIS A 123 3.51 -14.53 18.48
C HIS A 123 4.05 -13.62 17.35
N PRO A 124 4.98 -12.70 17.62
CA PRO A 124 5.51 -11.82 16.59
C PRO A 124 6.35 -12.61 15.58
N LEU A 125 6.25 -12.24 14.31
CA LEU A 125 7.25 -12.57 13.31
C LEU A 125 8.56 -11.93 13.77
N THR A 126 9.55 -12.76 14.11
CA THR A 126 10.84 -12.27 14.58
C THR A 126 11.58 -11.58 13.44
N PHE A 127 12.47 -10.65 13.77
CA PHE A 127 13.23 -9.95 12.74
C PHE A 127 14.13 -10.89 11.92
N ASP A 128 14.82 -11.82 12.58
CA ASP A 128 15.66 -12.81 11.89
C ASP A 128 14.84 -13.64 10.91
N ARG A 129 13.63 -14.07 11.31
CA ARG A 129 12.75 -14.83 10.42
C ARG A 129 12.26 -13.99 9.24
N PHE A 130 11.95 -12.71 9.46
CA PHE A 130 11.62 -11.78 8.39
C PHE A 130 12.77 -11.66 7.38
N ILE A 131 14.01 -11.53 7.84
CA ILE A 131 15.19 -11.46 6.99
C ILE A 131 15.42 -12.76 6.22
N ASP A 132 15.23 -13.92 6.85
CA ASP A 132 15.30 -15.22 6.16
C ASP A 132 14.27 -15.32 5.02
N ILE A 133 13.05 -14.83 5.24
CA ILE A 133 12.00 -14.80 4.23
C ILE A 133 12.44 -13.89 3.08
N CYS A 134 12.96 -12.69 3.38
CA CYS A 134 13.47 -11.78 2.37
C CYS A 134 14.57 -12.44 1.51
N TYR A 135 15.55 -13.09 2.13
CA TYR A 135 16.59 -13.82 1.40
C TYR A 135 16.04 -14.97 0.56
N SER A 136 15.07 -15.73 1.09
CA SER A 136 14.44 -16.85 0.37
C SER A 136 13.64 -16.41 -0.86
N LEU A 137 13.21 -15.15 -0.89
CA LEU A 137 12.45 -14.54 -1.98
C LEU A 137 13.31 -13.70 -2.91
N ASN A 138 14.58 -13.46 -2.57
CA ASN A 138 15.39 -12.39 -3.16
C ASN A 138 14.63 -11.04 -3.16
N ALA A 139 13.92 -10.77 -2.06
CA ALA A 139 13.14 -9.55 -1.86
C ALA A 139 13.90 -8.57 -0.96
N GLU A 140 13.80 -7.28 -1.27
CA GLU A 140 14.37 -6.23 -0.44
C GLU A 140 13.57 -6.03 0.85
N PRO A 141 14.22 -6.01 2.03
CA PRO A 141 13.55 -5.69 3.28
C PRO A 141 13.25 -4.20 3.37
N PHE A 142 12.00 -3.86 3.67
CA PHE A 142 11.53 -2.52 4.01
C PHE A 142 11.19 -2.49 5.50
N ILE A 143 11.97 -1.76 6.30
CA ILE A 143 11.81 -1.71 7.75
C ILE A 143 11.14 -0.41 8.16
N VAL A 144 10.11 -0.52 9.01
CA VAL A 144 9.41 0.60 9.62
C VAL A 144 9.88 0.75 11.06
N ILE A 145 10.21 1.99 11.43
CA ILE A 145 10.58 2.35 12.80
C ILE A 145 9.36 2.99 13.44
N GLY A 146 8.88 2.41 14.54
CA GLY A 146 7.73 2.93 15.26
C GLY A 146 8.08 4.20 16.04
N ILE A 147 7.40 5.31 15.72
CA ILE A 147 7.64 6.61 16.36
C ILE A 147 6.41 7.19 17.04
N ASP A 148 5.25 6.52 16.99
CA ASP A 148 3.99 7.07 17.49
C ASP A 148 3.97 7.30 19.01
N ALA A 149 4.85 6.61 19.74
CA ALA A 149 5.07 6.89 21.16
C ALA A 149 5.45 8.37 21.42
N LEU A 150 6.09 9.04 20.46
CA LEU A 150 6.50 10.45 20.57
C LEU A 150 5.31 11.42 20.48
N ALA A 151 4.26 11.03 19.76
CA ALA A 151 3.02 11.79 19.65
C ALA A 151 2.02 11.45 20.77
N TYR A 152 2.30 10.42 21.57
CA TYR A 152 1.34 9.86 22.51
C TYR A 152 1.22 10.71 23.78
N GLN A 153 0.07 11.35 23.96
CA GLN A 153 -0.23 12.17 25.13
C GLN A 153 -1.27 11.46 26.01
N SER A 154 -0.80 10.67 26.97
CA SER A 154 -1.68 10.02 27.94
C SER A 154 -1.02 9.85 29.31
N LYS A 155 -1.82 9.50 30.32
CA LYS A 155 -1.33 9.11 31.66
C LYS A 155 -0.67 7.72 31.71
N PHE A 156 -0.79 6.93 30.63
CA PHE A 156 -0.20 5.59 30.55
C PHE A 156 1.29 5.71 30.20
N SER A 157 2.06 4.67 30.51
CA SER A 157 3.49 4.61 30.18
C SER A 157 3.68 4.42 28.67
N TYR A 158 4.61 5.18 28.10
CA TYR A 158 5.07 5.07 26.71
C TYR A 158 6.57 5.30 26.63
N ALA A 159 7.19 4.90 25.51
CA ALA A 159 8.60 5.05 25.25
C ALA A 159 8.98 6.52 25.07
N THR A 160 10.08 6.91 25.70
CA THR A 160 10.68 8.24 25.59
C THR A 160 11.34 8.45 24.23
N PHE A 161 11.67 9.70 23.91
CA PHE A 161 12.45 10.04 22.72
C PHE A 161 13.77 9.26 22.63
N ASP A 162 14.53 9.20 23.73
CA ASP A 162 15.82 8.50 23.76
C ASP A 162 15.65 6.99 23.55
N GLU A 163 14.60 6.37 24.11
CA GLU A 163 14.30 4.95 23.88
C GLU A 163 13.93 4.66 22.41
N VAL A 164 13.10 5.51 21.79
CA VAL A 164 12.73 5.37 20.38
C VAL A 164 13.94 5.59 19.47
N LEU A 165 14.74 6.62 19.74
CA LEU A 165 15.96 6.90 18.97
C LEU A 165 16.98 5.77 19.10
N GLN A 166 17.19 5.26 20.32
CA GLN A 166 18.12 4.15 20.54
C GLN A 166 17.63 2.89 19.80
N ALA A 167 16.35 2.56 19.89
CA ALA A 167 15.78 1.43 19.15
C ALA A 167 15.96 1.57 17.63
N ALA A 168 15.84 2.77 17.08
CA ALA A 168 16.10 3.07 15.67
C ALA A 168 17.56 2.86 15.28
N VAL A 169 18.50 3.31 16.12
CA VAL A 169 19.94 3.12 15.94
C VAL A 169 20.30 1.63 16.00
N ASP A 170 19.76 0.91 16.98
CA ASP A 170 19.99 -0.52 17.18
C ASP A 170 19.51 -1.33 15.98
N TRP A 171 18.33 -0.98 15.45
CA TRP A 171 17.80 -1.52 14.20
C TRP A 171 18.81 -1.44 13.05
N VAL A 172 19.35 -0.25 12.80
CA VAL A 172 20.28 0.01 11.69
C VAL A 172 21.62 -0.69 11.92
N ASN A 173 22.03 -0.86 13.17
CA ASN A 173 23.31 -1.47 13.53
C ASN A 173 23.29 -2.99 13.62
N MET A 174 22.13 -3.63 13.43
CA MET A 174 22.01 -5.09 13.49
C MET A 174 23.00 -5.79 12.55
N PRO A 175 23.83 -6.73 13.05
CA PRO A 175 24.86 -7.40 12.24
C PRO A 175 24.33 -8.18 11.04
N ILE A 176 23.10 -8.71 11.16
CA ILE A 176 22.44 -9.51 10.12
C ILE A 176 22.10 -8.69 8.85
N LEU A 177 22.11 -7.35 8.96
CA LEU A 177 21.86 -6.48 7.84
C LEU A 177 23.11 -6.31 6.96
N SER A 178 22.97 -6.58 5.67
CA SER A 178 24.01 -6.21 4.71
C SER A 178 24.21 -4.68 4.67
N LYS A 179 25.36 -4.22 4.18
CA LYS A 179 25.65 -2.78 4.06
C LYS A 179 24.63 -2.06 3.17
N ASP A 180 24.17 -2.72 2.11
CA ASP A 180 23.20 -2.16 1.17
C ASP A 180 21.82 -2.01 1.81
N ILE A 181 21.40 -3.00 2.61
CA ILE A 181 20.14 -2.92 3.37
C ILE A 181 20.19 -1.78 4.40
N ARG A 182 21.32 -1.60 5.10
CA ARG A 182 21.50 -0.49 6.07
C ARG A 182 21.33 0.88 5.42
N LEU A 183 21.87 1.07 4.22
CA LEU A 183 21.75 2.32 3.46
C LEU A 183 20.29 2.60 3.06
N ASN A 184 19.53 1.57 2.71
CA ASN A 184 18.11 1.71 2.37
C ASN A 184 17.25 2.05 3.59
N ILE A 185 17.47 1.38 4.73
CA ILE A 185 16.79 1.70 5.99
C ILE A 185 17.12 3.13 6.44
N GLY A 186 18.38 3.57 6.36
CA GLY A 186 18.76 4.93 6.71
C GLY A 186 18.08 6.00 5.86
N LYS A 187 17.91 5.76 4.55
CA LYS A 187 17.16 6.66 3.65
C LYS A 187 15.67 6.68 3.99
N LEU A 188 15.09 5.54 4.35
CA LEU A 188 13.68 5.38 4.69
C LEU A 188 13.33 5.99 6.05
N ALA A 189 14.14 5.73 7.08
CA ALA A 189 13.99 6.35 8.40
C ALA A 189 13.95 7.88 8.28
N MET A 190 14.90 8.48 7.55
CA MET A 190 14.87 9.92 7.30
C MET A 190 13.62 10.37 6.53
N LYS A 191 13.20 9.65 5.48
CA LYS A 191 12.06 10.06 4.65
C LYS A 191 10.72 9.99 5.40
N THR A 192 10.53 9.00 6.27
CA THR A 192 9.34 8.89 7.13
C THR A 192 9.36 9.94 8.25
N THR A 193 10.52 10.28 8.80
CA THR A 193 10.65 11.41 9.74
C THR A 193 10.29 12.74 9.07
N TYR A 194 10.74 13.01 7.84
CA TYR A 194 10.37 14.27 7.15
C TYR A 194 8.87 14.38 6.82
N LEU A 195 8.18 13.27 6.55
CA LEU A 195 6.73 13.27 6.26
C LEU A 195 5.84 13.51 7.49
N ILE A 196 6.38 13.38 8.70
CA ILE A 196 5.63 13.59 9.96
C ILE A 196 5.91 14.97 10.57
N PHE A 197 6.96 15.68 10.11
CA PHE A 197 7.36 16.99 10.60
C PHE A 197 7.25 18.15 9.58
N THR A 198 6.55 17.96 8.45
CA THR A 198 6.17 19.03 7.50
C THR A 198 4.68 19.07 7.29
#